data_AF-A0A8T5RAP4-F1
#
_entry.id   AF-A0A8T5RAP4-F1
#
_cell.length_a   1.000
_cell.length_b   1.000
_cell.length_c   1.000
_cell.angle_alpha   90.00
_cell.angle_beta   90.00
_cell.angle_gamma   90.00
#
_symmetry.space_group_name_H-M   'P 1'
#
loop_
_entity.id
_entity.type
_entity.pdbx_description
1 polymer ?
#
loop_
_entity_poly.entity_id
_entity_poly.type
_entity_poly.pdbx_seq_one_letter_code
_entity_poly.pdbx_strand_id
1 'polypeptide(L)'
;MLKKSKGLKSRLIELTKFDIKDMEGSSSEDTKRIIPKVFKTVRKAISTYKKEIEDLLKSVQSAPKEFWEELIVQAKKLGVDLVGFAPIVEDFMFENDHVGGIEVLYENAIVLGMEMAYEAIDTAPEPPAGIESLNIYAELGEATNKLTNFIRSKGYRAIGCHPLGGPILYPAMAVKAGLGKIGRQGLLITRKIRS
;
A
#
# COMPACT_ATOMS: atom_id res chain seq x y z
N MET A 1 -0.19 -15.77 21.20
CA MET A 1 -0.92 -16.19 19.98
C MET A 1 -1.17 -14.96 19.13
N LEU A 2 -0.96 -15.03 17.82
CA LEU A 2 -1.37 -13.97 16.90
C LEU A 2 -2.89 -13.82 16.91
N LYS A 3 -3.37 -12.58 17.04
CA LYS A 3 -4.80 -12.28 16.94
C LYS A 3 -5.18 -12.21 15.46
N LYS A 4 -6.20 -12.96 15.07
CA LYS A 4 -6.81 -12.83 13.74
C LYS A 4 -7.69 -11.59 13.68
N SER A 5 -7.66 -10.90 12.54
CA SER A 5 -8.57 -9.80 12.25
C SER A 5 -10.03 -10.29 12.25
N LYS A 6 -10.91 -9.50 12.86
CA LYS A 6 -12.38 -9.68 12.85
C LYS A 6 -13.08 -8.48 12.17
N GLY A 7 -12.34 -7.75 11.34
CA GLY A 7 -12.76 -6.48 10.76
C GLY A 7 -13.64 -6.65 9.51
N LEU A 8 -13.26 -5.98 8.42
CA LEU A 8 -14.07 -5.94 7.21
C LEU A 8 -14.19 -7.31 6.54
N LYS A 9 -15.43 -7.70 6.24
CA LYS A 9 -15.73 -8.82 5.34
C LYS A 9 -15.77 -8.28 3.92
N SER A 10 -14.76 -8.61 3.12
CA SER A 10 -14.85 -8.37 1.68
C SER A 10 -15.69 -9.48 1.05
N ARG A 11 -16.63 -9.12 0.16
CA ARG A 11 -17.08 -10.08 -0.84
C ARG A 11 -15.91 -10.18 -1.81
N LEU A 12 -15.29 -11.35 -1.90
CA LEU A 12 -14.09 -11.58 -2.71
C LEU A 12 -14.35 -11.02 -4.12
N ILE A 13 -13.69 -9.91 -4.47
CA ILE A 13 -13.64 -9.49 -5.87
C ILE A 13 -12.61 -10.43 -6.49
N GLU A 14 -13.11 -11.40 -7.25
CA GLU A 14 -12.27 -12.22 -8.10
C GLU A 14 -11.38 -11.29 -8.94
N LEU A 15 -10.08 -11.30 -8.69
CA LEU A 15 -9.11 -10.53 -9.51
C LEU A 15 -9.18 -10.97 -10.99
N THR A 16 -9.72 -12.15 -11.27
CA THR A 16 -10.04 -12.65 -12.62
C THR A 16 -11.21 -11.92 -13.28
N LYS A 17 -12.03 -11.18 -12.53
CA LYS A 17 -13.08 -10.28 -13.05
C LYS A 17 -12.57 -8.87 -13.31
N PHE A 18 -11.35 -8.54 -12.87
CA PHE A 18 -10.60 -7.42 -13.44
C PHE A 18 -10.07 -7.91 -14.78
N ASP A 19 -10.86 -7.76 -15.83
CA ASP A 19 -10.46 -8.23 -17.16
C ASP A 19 -9.39 -7.29 -17.72
N ILE A 20 -8.13 -7.59 -17.40
CA ILE A 20 -6.96 -6.89 -17.94
C ILE A 20 -6.95 -6.95 -19.49
N LYS A 21 -7.70 -7.90 -20.08
CA LYS A 21 -7.89 -8.00 -21.53
C LYS A 21 -8.65 -6.81 -22.12
N ASP A 22 -9.53 -6.15 -21.36
CA ASP A 22 -10.22 -4.95 -21.84
C ASP A 22 -9.27 -3.73 -21.94
N MET A 23 -8.03 -3.85 -21.45
CA MET A 23 -6.96 -2.85 -21.62
C MET A 23 -6.09 -3.08 -22.88
N GLU A 24 -6.45 -4.06 -23.74
CA GLU A 24 -5.71 -4.36 -24.97
C GLU A 24 -5.81 -3.25 -26.05
N GLY A 25 -6.67 -2.26 -25.86
CA GLY A 25 -6.73 -1.06 -26.70
C GLY A 25 -5.64 -0.04 -26.36
N SER A 26 -4.53 -0.08 -27.13
CA SER A 26 -3.46 0.93 -27.26
C SER A 26 -2.25 0.92 -26.29
N SER A 27 -2.20 0.05 -25.28
CA SER A 27 -1.15 0.06 -24.22
C SER A 27 -0.39 -1.27 -24.03
N SER A 28 0.13 -1.86 -25.10
CA SER A 28 0.83 -3.16 -24.94
C SER A 28 2.21 -3.03 -24.27
N GLU A 29 2.92 -1.92 -24.40
CA GLU A 29 4.33 -1.81 -24.02
C GLU A 29 4.53 -1.30 -22.58
N ASP A 30 3.80 -0.26 -22.18
CA ASP A 30 3.79 0.19 -20.78
C ASP A 30 3.28 -0.91 -19.86
N THR A 31 2.16 -1.55 -20.22
CA THR A 31 1.60 -2.67 -19.45
C THR A 31 2.59 -3.83 -19.30
N LYS A 32 3.32 -4.19 -20.37
CA LYS A 32 4.41 -5.21 -20.32
C LYS A 32 5.52 -4.83 -19.35
N ARG A 33 5.81 -3.54 -19.17
CA ARG A 33 6.83 -3.05 -18.22
C ARG A 33 6.30 -2.99 -16.78
N ILE A 34 5.05 -2.57 -16.59
CA ILE A 34 4.45 -2.28 -15.28
C ILE A 34 4.03 -3.55 -14.56
N ILE A 35 3.32 -4.45 -15.24
CA ILE A 35 2.74 -5.66 -14.63
C ILE A 35 3.81 -6.51 -13.91
N PRO A 36 4.98 -6.80 -14.50
CA PRO A 36 6.04 -7.55 -13.81
C PRO A 36 6.53 -6.85 -12.54
N LYS A 37 6.62 -5.51 -12.54
CA LYS A 37 7.00 -4.73 -11.36
C LYS A 37 5.94 -4.88 -10.26
N VAL A 38 4.66 -4.73 -10.58
CA VAL A 38 3.55 -4.92 -9.62
C VAL A 38 3.61 -6.32 -9.00
N PHE A 39 3.74 -7.37 -9.81
CA PHE A 39 3.82 -8.72 -9.25
C PHE A 39 5.06 -8.93 -8.39
N LYS A 40 6.20 -8.32 -8.74
CA LYS A 40 7.43 -8.37 -7.94
C LYS A 40 7.22 -7.69 -6.58
N THR A 41 6.57 -6.52 -6.54
CA THR A 41 6.33 -5.77 -5.29
C THR A 41 5.34 -6.50 -4.39
N VAL A 42 4.26 -7.05 -4.95
CA VAL A 42 3.27 -7.89 -4.24
C VAL A 42 3.92 -9.14 -3.66
N ARG A 43 4.69 -9.90 -4.46
CA ARG A 43 5.37 -11.12 -3.98
C ARG A 43 6.35 -10.82 -2.84
N LYS A 44 7.05 -9.69 -2.90
CA LYS A 44 7.97 -9.27 -1.83
C LYS A 44 7.21 -8.92 -0.54
N ALA A 45 6.08 -8.22 -0.64
CA ALA A 45 5.22 -7.91 0.49
C ALA A 45 4.71 -9.20 1.16
N ILE A 46 4.15 -10.14 0.37
CA ILE A 46 3.67 -11.44 0.86
C ILE A 46 4.80 -12.26 1.51
N SER A 47 5.98 -12.29 0.89
CA SER A 47 7.13 -13.03 1.44
C SER A 47 7.58 -12.45 2.78
N THR A 48 7.62 -11.13 2.91
CA THR A 48 7.97 -10.46 4.18
C THR A 48 6.93 -10.75 5.25
N TYR A 49 5.64 -10.67 4.91
CA TYR A 49 4.53 -10.98 5.81
C TYR A 49 4.59 -12.42 6.35
N LYS A 50 4.79 -13.42 5.48
CA LYS A 50 4.90 -14.84 5.89
C LYS A 50 6.05 -15.06 6.89
N LYS A 51 7.22 -14.49 6.62
CA LYS A 51 8.37 -14.57 7.53
C LYS A 51 8.08 -13.91 8.88
N GLU A 52 7.30 -12.83 8.87
CA GLU A 52 6.97 -12.07 10.06
C GLU A 52 6.02 -12.83 10.99
N ILE A 53 5.14 -13.68 10.43
CA ILE A 53 4.26 -14.59 11.19
C ILE A 53 5.05 -15.69 11.89
N GLU A 54 6.11 -16.20 11.25
CA GLU A 54 6.92 -17.30 11.78
C GLU A 54 7.76 -16.89 13.00
N ASP A 55 8.28 -15.66 13.03
CA ASP A 55 9.06 -15.13 14.17
C ASP A 55 8.32 -13.96 14.81
N LEU A 56 7.57 -14.19 15.89
CA LEU A 56 6.72 -13.17 16.51
C LEU A 56 7.52 -12.06 17.19
N LEU A 57 6.93 -10.85 17.25
CA LEU A 57 7.50 -9.72 17.96
C LEU A 57 7.80 -10.09 19.42
N LYS A 58 9.07 -9.96 19.83
CA LYS A 58 9.54 -10.28 21.19
C LYS A 58 9.47 -9.08 22.12
N SER A 59 9.56 -7.87 21.58
CA SER A 59 9.46 -6.62 22.33
C SER A 59 9.09 -5.43 21.44
N VAL A 60 8.42 -4.44 22.02
CA VAL A 60 8.18 -3.14 21.40
C VAL A 60 9.43 -2.29 21.55
N GLN A 61 9.87 -1.66 20.46
CA GLN A 61 11.02 -0.75 20.44
C GLN A 61 10.58 0.63 19.99
N SER A 62 11.08 1.67 20.66
CA SER A 62 10.94 3.04 20.18
C SER A 62 12.09 3.39 19.26
N ALA A 63 11.79 4.12 18.19
CA ALA A 63 12.81 4.71 17.33
C ALA A 63 13.03 6.19 17.68
N PRO A 64 14.28 6.68 17.62
CA PRO A 64 14.59 8.07 17.90
C PRO A 64 14.06 8.98 16.79
N LYS A 65 13.95 10.28 17.04
CA LYS A 65 13.34 11.24 16.10
C LYS A 65 14.08 11.26 14.75
N GLU A 66 15.40 11.15 14.80
CA GLU A 66 16.31 11.19 13.66
C GLU A 66 16.03 10.03 12.69
N PHE A 67 15.61 8.87 13.20
CA PHE A 67 15.22 7.74 12.38
C PHE A 67 13.98 8.07 11.52
N TRP A 68 12.99 8.73 12.10
CA TRP A 68 11.77 9.12 11.38
C TRP A 68 12.04 10.22 10.36
N GLU A 69 12.91 11.17 10.69
CA GLU A 69 13.38 12.20 9.75
C GLU A 69 14.13 11.59 8.57
N GLU A 70 15.05 10.65 8.83
CA GLU A 70 15.75 9.90 7.79
C GLU A 70 14.77 9.11 6.90
N LEU A 71 13.78 8.44 7.51
CA LEU A 71 12.75 7.71 6.78
C LEU A 71 11.95 8.60 5.83
N ILE A 72 11.54 9.79 6.29
CA ILE A 72 10.80 10.76 5.46
C ILE A 72 11.67 11.25 4.30
N VAL A 73 12.96 11.50 4.55
CA VAL A 73 13.91 11.89 3.49
C VAL A 73 14.07 10.77 2.46
N GLN A 74 14.19 9.51 2.90
CA GLN A 74 14.27 8.37 1.99
C GLN A 74 12.97 8.19 1.20
N ALA A 75 11.81 8.36 1.83
CA ALA A 75 10.51 8.27 1.17
C ALA A 75 10.40 9.32 0.04
N LYS A 76 10.79 10.57 0.31
CA LYS A 76 10.80 11.64 -0.69
C LYS A 76 11.75 11.33 -1.86
N LYS A 77 12.93 10.77 -1.59
CA LYS A 77 13.88 10.33 -2.65
C LYS A 77 13.32 9.21 -3.52
N LEU A 78 12.36 8.45 -3.00
CA LEU A 78 11.67 7.38 -3.71
C LEU A 78 10.40 7.84 -4.43
N GLY A 79 10.12 9.15 -4.47
CA GLY A 79 8.93 9.72 -5.10
C GLY A 79 7.65 9.63 -4.27
N VAL A 80 7.76 9.39 -2.96
CA VAL A 80 6.59 9.43 -2.07
C VAL A 80 6.28 10.88 -1.69
N ASP A 81 5.07 11.34 -1.99
CA ASP A 81 4.62 12.71 -1.77
C ASP A 81 4.05 12.94 -0.35
N LEU A 82 3.43 11.90 0.20
CA LEU A 82 2.80 11.94 1.52
C LEU A 82 3.31 10.82 2.40
N VAL A 83 3.69 11.18 3.62
CA VAL A 83 4.01 10.25 4.70
C VAL A 83 3.19 10.64 5.92
N GLY A 84 2.41 9.70 6.43
CA GLY A 84 1.61 9.86 7.64
C GLY A 84 1.84 8.72 8.61
N PHE A 85 1.56 8.97 9.88
CA PHE A 85 1.72 7.98 10.94
C PHE A 85 0.39 7.85 11.69
N ALA A 86 -0.04 6.62 11.95
CA ALA A 86 -1.27 6.35 12.66
C ALA A 86 -1.22 5.00 13.39
N PRO A 87 -1.92 4.85 14.52
CA PRO A 87 -2.19 3.52 15.05
C PRO A 87 -3.08 2.74 14.07
N ILE A 88 -2.86 1.44 13.98
CA ILE A 88 -3.71 0.51 13.23
C ILE A 88 -5.10 0.48 13.86
N VAL A 89 -6.12 0.61 13.02
CA VAL A 89 -7.51 0.41 13.41
C VAL A 89 -7.94 -0.96 12.90
N GLU A 90 -8.16 -1.90 13.80
CA GLU A 90 -8.51 -3.29 13.43
C GLU A 90 -9.80 -3.36 12.59
N ASP A 91 -10.76 -2.45 12.82
CA ASP A 91 -11.99 -2.37 12.04
C ASP A 91 -11.74 -2.05 10.56
N PHE A 92 -10.56 -1.54 10.21
CA PHE A 92 -10.16 -1.30 8.82
C PHE A 92 -9.44 -2.51 8.20
N MET A 93 -9.02 -3.48 9.01
CA MET A 93 -8.35 -4.68 8.53
C MET A 93 -9.39 -5.66 7.98
N PHE A 94 -9.04 -6.35 6.89
CA PHE A 94 -9.88 -7.42 6.38
C PHE A 94 -9.76 -8.67 7.25
N GLU A 95 -10.81 -9.49 7.33
CA GLU A 95 -10.74 -10.78 8.03
C GLU A 95 -9.86 -11.79 7.27
N ASN A 96 -10.00 -11.81 5.94
CA ASN A 96 -9.30 -12.73 5.06
C ASN A 96 -8.77 -11.98 3.84
N ASP A 97 -7.65 -12.47 3.32
CA ASP A 97 -7.18 -12.19 1.96
C ASP A 97 -7.51 -13.38 1.03
N HIS A 98 -6.84 -13.43 -0.12
CA HIS A 98 -6.99 -14.48 -1.13
C HIS A 98 -6.33 -15.82 -0.73
N VAL A 99 -5.57 -15.88 0.37
CA VAL A 99 -4.88 -17.08 0.85
C VAL A 99 -5.28 -17.53 2.26
N GLY A 100 -6.00 -16.71 3.03
CA GLY A 100 -6.54 -17.12 4.32
C GLY A 100 -6.83 -15.94 5.25
N GLY A 101 -6.88 -16.23 6.55
CA GLY A 101 -7.12 -15.21 7.57
C GLY A 101 -5.93 -14.27 7.74
N ILE A 102 -6.20 -13.00 8.01
CA ILE A 102 -5.18 -11.97 8.24
C ILE A 102 -4.89 -11.83 9.74
N GLU A 103 -3.61 -11.75 10.09
CA GLU A 103 -3.11 -11.53 11.44
C GLU A 103 -2.79 -10.06 11.70
N VAL A 104 -3.14 -9.59 12.90
CA VAL A 104 -2.77 -8.26 13.37
C VAL A 104 -1.35 -8.31 13.91
N LEU A 105 -0.38 -7.93 13.06
CA LEU A 105 1.06 -8.03 13.39
C LEU A 105 1.63 -6.80 14.10
N TYR A 106 1.06 -5.62 13.87
CA TYR A 106 1.59 -4.36 14.41
C TYR A 106 0.46 -3.44 14.87
N GLU A 107 0.81 -2.57 15.83
CA GLU A 107 -0.11 -1.55 16.37
C GLU A 107 0.01 -0.21 15.64
N ASN A 108 1.08 0.02 14.88
CA ASN A 108 1.38 1.29 14.23
C ASN A 108 1.58 1.11 12.72
N ALA A 109 1.19 2.12 11.96
CA ALA A 109 1.29 2.18 10.52
C ALA A 109 2.01 3.45 10.06
N ILE A 110 2.82 3.28 9.02
CA ILE A 110 3.32 4.37 8.18
C ILE A 110 2.50 4.33 6.89
N VAL A 111 1.72 5.39 6.64
CA VAL A 111 0.87 5.50 5.46
C VAL A 111 1.57 6.35 4.42
N LEU A 112 1.71 5.82 3.22
CA LEU A 112 2.39 6.46 2.11
C LEU A 112 1.38 6.84 1.02
N GLY A 113 1.59 7.98 0.38
CA GLY A 113 0.82 8.42 -0.78
C GLY A 113 1.74 8.96 -1.88
N MET A 114 1.38 8.67 -3.12
CA MET A 114 2.07 9.13 -4.33
C MET A 114 1.02 9.73 -5.27
N GLU A 115 1.32 10.91 -5.82
CA GLU A 115 0.48 11.62 -6.77
C GLU A 115 0.42 10.85 -8.09
N MET A 116 -0.79 10.74 -8.63
CA MET A 116 -1.01 10.26 -9.99
C MET A 116 -0.92 11.42 -10.96
N ALA A 117 -0.49 11.16 -12.19
CA ALA A 117 -0.54 12.14 -13.27
C ALA A 117 -1.99 12.60 -13.52
N TYR A 118 -2.26 13.89 -13.27
CA TYR A 118 -3.59 14.48 -13.41
C TYR A 118 -4.14 14.28 -14.82
N GLU A 119 -3.32 14.49 -15.85
CA GLU A 119 -3.76 14.38 -17.25
C GLU A 119 -4.22 12.96 -17.60
N ALA A 120 -3.65 11.93 -16.95
CA ALA A 120 -4.07 10.55 -17.16
C ALA A 120 -5.34 10.20 -16.38
N ILE A 121 -5.49 10.73 -15.15
CA ILE A 121 -6.67 10.47 -14.32
C ILE A 121 -7.91 11.23 -14.80
N ASP A 122 -7.74 12.42 -15.38
CA ASP A 122 -8.83 13.23 -15.96
C ASP A 122 -9.50 12.52 -17.15
N THR A 123 -8.84 11.54 -17.77
CA THR A 123 -9.45 10.71 -18.82
C THR A 123 -10.30 9.56 -18.29
N ALA A 124 -10.47 9.39 -16.97
CA ALA A 124 -11.24 8.27 -16.44
C ALA A 124 -12.68 8.26 -17.00
N PRO A 125 -13.22 7.08 -17.41
CA PRO A 125 -12.72 5.72 -17.17
C PRO A 125 -11.83 5.14 -18.31
N GLU A 126 -11.30 5.96 -19.21
CA GLU A 126 -10.52 5.50 -20.36
C GLU A 126 -9.19 4.82 -19.95
N PRO A 127 -8.59 3.97 -20.84
CA PRO A 127 -7.39 3.18 -20.52
C PRO A 127 -6.21 3.92 -19.87
N PRO A 128 -5.87 5.19 -20.22
CA PRO A 128 -4.76 5.92 -19.57
C PRO A 128 -4.89 6.03 -18.05
N ALA A 129 -6.09 6.24 -17.53
CA ALA A 129 -6.33 6.33 -16.09
C ALA A 129 -6.03 5.00 -15.37
N GLY A 130 -6.37 3.88 -16.02
CA GLY A 130 -6.08 2.55 -15.50
C GLY A 130 -4.59 2.20 -15.54
N ILE A 131 -3.89 2.58 -16.61
CA ILE A 131 -2.43 2.42 -16.73
C ILE A 131 -1.72 3.22 -15.65
N GLU A 132 -2.17 4.45 -15.39
CA GLU A 132 -1.61 5.29 -14.34
C GLU A 132 -1.83 4.70 -12.94
N SER A 133 -3.02 4.13 -12.70
CA SER A 133 -3.28 3.41 -11.45
C SER A 133 -2.33 2.21 -11.26
N LEU A 134 -2.05 1.46 -12.33
CA LEU A 134 -1.07 0.35 -12.32
C LEU A 134 0.37 0.86 -12.12
N ASN A 135 0.73 2.00 -12.72
CA ASN A 135 2.03 2.64 -12.51
C ASN A 135 2.25 2.95 -11.03
N ILE A 136 1.27 3.58 -10.38
CA ILE A 136 1.38 3.88 -8.94
C ILE A 136 1.48 2.61 -8.11
N TYR A 137 0.73 1.55 -8.41
CA TYR A 137 0.92 0.27 -7.73
C TYR A 137 2.35 -0.28 -7.88
N ALA A 138 2.96 -0.15 -9.06
CA ALA A 138 4.35 -0.55 -9.26
C ALA A 138 5.32 0.32 -8.45
N GLU A 139 5.28 1.63 -8.65
CA GLU A 139 6.27 2.57 -8.10
C GLU A 139 6.12 2.75 -6.58
N LEU A 140 4.90 2.97 -6.08
CA LEU A 140 4.65 3.05 -4.63
C LEU A 140 4.87 1.70 -3.94
N GLY A 141 4.57 0.59 -4.62
CA GLY A 141 4.89 -0.76 -4.13
C GLY A 141 6.40 -1.00 -4.00
N GLU A 142 7.20 -0.48 -4.94
CA GLU A 142 8.65 -0.55 -4.88
C GLU A 142 9.21 0.34 -3.76
N ALA A 143 8.74 1.58 -3.66
CA ALA A 143 9.10 2.50 -2.59
C ALA A 143 8.78 1.92 -1.21
N THR A 144 7.59 1.34 -1.05
CA THR A 144 7.16 0.66 0.19
C THR A 144 8.13 -0.44 0.58
N ASN A 145 8.47 -1.34 -0.35
CA ASN A 145 9.40 -2.44 -0.07
C ASN A 145 10.82 -1.93 0.28
N LYS A 146 11.30 -0.87 -0.38
CA LYS A 146 12.59 -0.25 -0.07
C LYS A 146 12.59 0.37 1.33
N LEU A 147 11.53 1.09 1.70
CA LEU A 147 11.37 1.66 3.04
C LEU A 147 11.24 0.57 4.12
N THR A 148 10.50 -0.51 3.85
CA THR A 148 10.45 -1.67 4.74
C THR A 148 11.85 -2.25 4.98
N ASN A 149 12.64 -2.44 3.92
CA ASN A 149 14.01 -2.95 4.07
C ASN A 149 14.90 -1.96 4.85
N PHE A 150 14.74 -0.65 4.62
CA PHE A 150 15.44 0.38 5.38
C PHE A 150 15.14 0.30 6.88
N ILE A 151 13.86 0.24 7.26
CA ILE A 151 13.43 0.08 8.66
C ILE A 151 14.07 -1.17 9.28
N ARG A 152 14.02 -2.29 8.56
CA ARG A 152 14.63 -3.57 8.97
C ARG A 152 16.14 -3.52 9.10
N SER A 153 16.82 -2.80 8.21
CA SER A 153 18.28 -2.63 8.26
C SER A 153 18.76 -1.84 9.48
N LYS A 154 17.87 -1.03 10.07
CA LYS A 154 18.13 -0.25 11.29
C LYS A 154 17.73 -1.01 12.56
N GLY A 155 17.35 -2.29 12.45
CA GLY A 155 17.00 -3.17 13.57
C GLY A 155 15.53 -3.17 13.96
N TYR A 156 14.68 -2.38 13.28
CA TYR A 156 13.25 -2.32 13.56
C TYR A 156 12.47 -3.28 12.68
N ARG A 157 11.42 -3.88 13.24
CA ARG A 157 10.57 -4.80 12.48
C ARG A 157 9.49 -4.03 11.72
N ALA A 158 9.28 -4.40 10.46
CA ALA A 158 8.23 -3.86 9.61
C ALA A 158 7.87 -4.85 8.51
N ILE A 159 6.64 -4.72 8.02
CA ILE A 159 6.13 -5.32 6.79
C ILE A 159 5.75 -4.22 5.80
N GLY A 160 5.89 -4.51 4.51
CA GLY A 160 5.32 -3.70 3.45
C GLY A 160 3.96 -4.24 3.07
N CYS A 161 2.97 -3.37 2.90
CA CYS A 161 1.61 -3.75 2.52
C CYS A 161 1.30 -3.14 1.15
N HIS A 162 0.93 -3.98 0.18
CA HIS A 162 0.59 -3.54 -1.18
C HIS A 162 -0.94 -3.47 -1.37
N PRO A 163 -1.52 -2.44 -2.02
CA PRO A 163 -2.97 -2.32 -2.20
C PRO A 163 -3.63 -3.54 -2.84
N LEU A 164 -2.97 -4.13 -3.84
CA LEU A 164 -3.39 -5.42 -4.42
C LEU A 164 -3.15 -6.56 -3.41
N GLY A 165 -4.24 -7.01 -2.77
CA GLY A 165 -4.21 -8.08 -1.79
C GLY A 165 -3.72 -7.67 -0.40
N GLY A 166 -3.72 -6.37 -0.11
CA GLY A 166 -3.28 -5.84 1.18
C GLY A 166 -4.28 -6.11 2.32
N PRO A 167 -3.82 -6.11 3.58
CA PRO A 167 -4.63 -6.54 4.72
C PRO A 167 -5.59 -5.48 5.28
N ILE A 168 -5.57 -4.24 4.75
CA ILE A 168 -6.22 -3.10 5.39
C ILE A 168 -6.80 -2.10 4.37
N LEU A 169 -7.86 -1.39 4.76
CA LEU A 169 -8.49 -0.34 3.95
C LEU A 169 -7.63 0.94 3.92
N TYR A 170 -6.80 1.06 2.88
CA TYR A 170 -5.82 2.15 2.73
C TYR A 170 -6.40 3.57 2.77
N PRO A 171 -7.51 3.91 2.07
CA PRO A 171 -8.05 5.27 2.14
C PRO A 171 -8.47 5.68 3.55
N ALA A 172 -9.06 4.76 4.31
CA ALA A 172 -9.45 5.00 5.70
C ALA A 172 -8.22 5.20 6.61
N MET A 173 -7.17 4.41 6.40
CA MET A 173 -5.89 4.60 7.10
C MET A 173 -5.22 5.94 6.75
N ALA A 174 -5.31 6.39 5.50
CA ALA A 174 -4.77 7.69 5.09
C ALA A 174 -5.51 8.86 5.75
N VAL A 175 -6.83 8.78 5.89
CA VAL A 175 -7.60 9.74 6.70
C VAL A 175 -7.16 9.69 8.16
N LYS A 176 -7.02 8.50 8.75
CA LYS A 176 -6.57 8.33 10.14
C LYS A 176 -5.17 8.90 10.38
N ALA A 177 -4.29 8.83 9.38
CA ALA A 177 -2.96 9.40 9.39
C ALA A 177 -2.91 10.91 9.07
N GLY A 178 -4.06 11.56 8.92
CA GLY A 178 -4.16 13.00 8.68
C GLY A 178 -3.76 13.43 7.27
N LEU A 179 -3.71 12.51 6.30
CA LEU A 179 -3.24 12.80 4.95
C LEU A 179 -4.29 13.44 4.05
N GLY A 180 -5.57 13.36 4.41
CA GLY A 180 -6.66 13.91 3.61
C GLY A 180 -8.05 13.51 4.13
N LYS A 181 -9.06 13.67 3.26
CA LYS A 181 -10.45 13.26 3.48
C LYS A 181 -10.92 12.42 2.29
N ILE A 182 -11.85 11.50 2.50
CA ILE A 182 -12.44 10.73 1.40
C ILE A 182 -13.46 11.61 0.66
N GLY A 183 -13.30 11.73 -0.66
CA GLY A 183 -14.24 12.38 -1.57
C GLY A 183 -15.47 11.52 -1.84
N ARG A 184 -16.48 12.09 -2.53
CA ARG A 184 -17.73 11.36 -2.88
C ARG A 184 -17.47 10.14 -3.76
N GLN A 185 -16.39 10.16 -4.53
CA GLN A 185 -15.91 9.10 -5.40
C GLN A 185 -15.12 7.99 -4.67
N GLY A 186 -14.98 8.08 -3.33
CA GLY A 186 -14.25 7.09 -2.54
C GLY A 186 -12.72 7.25 -2.55
N LEU A 187 -12.19 8.22 -3.30
CA LEU A 187 -10.76 8.52 -3.35
C LEU A 187 -10.34 9.50 -2.25
N LEU A 188 -9.08 9.42 -1.84
CA LEU A 188 -8.49 10.36 -0.88
C LEU A 188 -8.25 11.72 -1.58
N ILE A 189 -8.88 12.77 -1.06
CA ILE A 189 -8.62 14.16 -1.41
C ILE A 189 -7.70 14.76 -0.36
N THR A 190 -6.58 15.33 -0.79
CA THR A 190 -5.64 16.03 0.09
C THR A 190 -5.49 17.48 -0.35
N ARG A 191 -5.09 18.36 0.56
CA ARG A 191 -4.80 19.78 0.23
C ARG A 191 -3.45 19.96 -0.45
N LYS A 192 -2.56 18.97 -0.33
CA LYS A 192 -1.13 19.10 -0.68
C LYS A 192 -0.80 18.59 -2.10
N ILE A 193 -1.69 17.77 -2.65
CA ILE A 193 -1.65 17.18 -4.00
C ILE A 193 -2.86 17.74 -4.71
N ARG A 194 -2.70 18.24 -5.93
CA ARG A 194 -3.81 18.84 -6.68
C ARG A 194 -4.50 17.69 -7.42
N SER A 195 -5.57 17.17 -6.83
CA SER A 195 -6.45 16.18 -7.48
C SER A 195 -7.16 16.76 -8.68
#